data_AF-A7M803-F1
#
_entry.id   AF-A7M803-F1
#
_cell.length_a   1.000
_cell.length_b   1.000
_cell.length_c   1.000
_cell.angle_alpha   90.00
_cell.angle_beta   90.00
_cell.angle_gamma   90.00
#
_symmetry.space_group_name_H-M   'P 1'
#
loop_
_entity.id
_entity.type
_entity.pdbx_description
1 polymer ?
#
loop_
_entity_poly.entity_id
_entity_poly.type
_entity_poly.pdbx_seq_one_letter_code
_entity_poly.pdbx_strand_id
1 'polypeptide(L)'
;MTFMLLLVVGLSSLLLFIGTLVMKGFVLNIFGASFSSYECGFMTMMNFKNFYTLQFFIIGLSFMLFDLEILLFLPFIYSESGNSSSIYWALFFLFFVSYLLVYELSMNVMSHW
;
A
#
# COMPACT_ATOMS: atom_id res chain seq x y z
N MET A 1 -10.99 9.46 27.20
CA MET A 1 -10.46 8.46 26.24
C MET A 1 -11.45 7.31 26.02
N THR A 2 -11.89 6.62 27.08
CA THR A 2 -12.91 5.55 26.99
C THR A 2 -14.25 6.00 26.40
N PHE A 3 -14.73 7.19 26.75
CA PHE A 3 -15.97 7.76 26.17
C PHE A 3 -15.86 8.02 24.66
N MET A 4 -14.72 8.55 24.20
CA MET A 4 -14.48 8.78 22.76
C MET A 4 -14.42 7.46 21.98
N LEU A 5 -13.80 6.42 22.55
CA LEU A 5 -13.76 5.08 21.94
C LEU A 5 -15.15 4.45 21.82
N LEU A 6 -15.99 4.55 22.86
CA LEU A 6 -17.36 4.04 22.82
C LEU A 6 -18.20 4.74 21.74
N LEU A 7 -18.01 6.05 21.56
CA LEU A 7 -18.71 6.84 20.56
C LEU A 7 -18.33 6.41 19.13
N VAL A 8 -17.04 6.21 18.87
CA VAL A 8 -16.54 5.75 17.56
C VAL A 8 -17.02 4.33 17.24
N VAL A 9 -16.92 3.40 18.19
CA VAL A 9 -17.40 2.02 17.98
C VAL A 9 -18.92 2.00 17.76
N GLY A 10 -19.68 2.78 18.55
CA GLY A 10 -21.12 2.91 18.39
C GLY A 10 -21.52 3.41 17.00
N LEU A 11 -20.91 4.50 16.52
CA LEU A 11 -21.18 5.05 15.20
C LEU A 11 -20.82 4.09 14.06
N SER A 12 -19.67 3.41 14.16
CA SER A 12 -19.24 2.44 13.13
C SER A 12 -20.20 1.24 13.02
N SER A 13 -20.67 0.73 14.16
CA SER A 13 -21.62 -0.39 14.20
C SER A 13 -23.00 0.01 13.65
N LEU A 14 -23.46 1.23 13.95
CA LEU A 14 -24.73 1.77 13.47
C LEU A 14 -24.72 1.96 11.95
N LEU A 15 -23.64 2.50 11.39
CA LEU A 15 -23.46 2.64 9.93
C LEU A 15 -23.47 1.28 9.22
N LEU A 16 -22.77 0.29 9.77
CA LEU A 16 -22.79 -1.08 9.23
C LEU A 16 -24.19 -1.69 9.28
N PHE A 17 -24.91 -1.50 10.39
CA PHE A 17 -26.26 -2.03 10.55
C PHE A 17 -27.23 -1.45 9.52
N ILE A 18 -27.23 -0.11 9.34
CA ILE A 18 -28.03 0.56 8.30
C ILE A 18 -27.63 0.04 6.91
N GLY A 19 -26.34 -0.09 6.62
CA GLY A 19 -25.84 -0.62 5.35
C GLY A 19 -26.37 -2.01 5.04
N THR A 20 -26.39 -2.91 6.03
CA THR A 20 -26.96 -4.25 5.84
C THR A 20 -28.48 -4.24 5.64
N LEU A 21 -29.23 -3.35 6.28
CA LEU A 21 -30.67 -3.25 6.09
C LEU A 21 -31.03 -2.79 4.67
N VAL A 22 -30.31 -1.77 4.16
CA VAL A 22 -30.47 -1.27 2.78
C VAL A 22 -30.09 -2.36 1.78
N MET A 23 -28.93 -3.01 2.01
CA MET A 23 -28.45 -4.06 1.10
C MET A 23 -29.32 -5.30 1.13
N LYS A 24 -29.88 -5.73 2.29
CA LYS A 24 -30.69 -6.96 2.37
C LYS A 24 -31.95 -6.89 1.48
N GLY A 25 -32.54 -5.71 1.33
CA GLY A 25 -33.66 -5.49 0.39
C GLY A 25 -33.25 -5.55 -1.09
N PHE A 26 -32.04 -5.09 -1.42
CA PHE A 26 -31.47 -5.15 -2.77
C PHE A 26 -30.97 -6.57 -3.12
N VAL A 27 -30.28 -7.21 -2.17
CA VAL A 27 -29.73 -8.56 -2.21
C VAL A 27 -30.85 -9.59 -2.39
N LEU A 28 -31.93 -9.58 -1.59
CA LEU A 28 -33.02 -10.55 -1.80
C LEU A 28 -33.63 -10.48 -3.21
N ASN A 29 -33.57 -9.32 -3.87
CA ASN A 29 -34.07 -9.13 -5.24
C ASN A 29 -33.06 -9.60 -6.32
N ILE A 30 -31.75 -9.51 -6.06
CA ILE A 30 -30.68 -9.97 -6.97
C ILE A 30 -30.35 -11.46 -6.82
N PHE A 31 -30.37 -11.97 -5.58
CA PHE A 31 -29.87 -13.31 -5.22
C PHE A 31 -30.84 -14.45 -5.57
N GLY A 32 -32.05 -14.13 -6.06
CA GLY A 32 -32.89 -15.10 -6.76
C GLY A 32 -32.32 -15.53 -8.13
N ALA A 33 -31.34 -14.80 -8.68
CA ALA A 33 -30.89 -15.00 -10.07
C ALA A 33 -29.37 -15.17 -10.28
N SER A 34 -28.48 -14.96 -9.29
CA SER A 34 -27.04 -15.15 -9.53
C SER A 34 -26.21 -15.27 -8.24
N PHE A 35 -25.99 -16.51 -7.79
CA PHE A 35 -24.86 -16.84 -6.91
C PHE A 35 -23.65 -17.39 -7.68
N SER A 36 -23.75 -17.56 -9.00
CA SER A 36 -22.58 -17.80 -9.83
C SER A 36 -21.98 -16.45 -10.21
N SER A 37 -20.66 -16.33 -10.09
CA SER A 37 -19.90 -15.29 -10.80
C SER A 37 -20.39 -15.22 -12.26
N TYR A 38 -20.37 -14.04 -12.88
CA TYR A 38 -20.73 -13.89 -14.29
C TYR A 38 -19.80 -14.76 -15.17
N GLU A 39 -20.20 -16.00 -15.40
CA GLU A 39 -19.56 -16.95 -16.31
C GLU A 39 -20.14 -16.75 -17.70
N CYS A 40 -19.92 -15.57 -18.28
CA CYS A 40 -20.06 -15.45 -19.74
C CYS A 40 -18.99 -16.34 -20.40
N GLY A 41 -19.27 -17.65 -20.48
CA GLY A 41 -18.75 -18.57 -21.49
C GLY A 41 -17.55 -19.47 -21.17
N PHE A 42 -17.05 -19.62 -19.93
CA PHE A 42 -15.87 -20.49 -19.71
C PHE A 42 -15.88 -21.27 -18.39
N MET A 43 -15.75 -22.60 -18.49
CA MET A 43 -15.53 -23.53 -17.38
C MET A 43 -14.20 -23.24 -16.68
N THR A 44 -14.25 -23.27 -15.35
CA THR A 44 -13.12 -23.04 -14.44
C THR A 44 -12.03 -24.09 -14.63
N MET A 45 -10.99 -23.74 -15.39
CA MET A 45 -9.69 -24.35 -15.20
C MET A 45 -9.19 -23.91 -13.83
N MET A 46 -9.25 -24.80 -12.85
CA MET A 46 -8.60 -24.61 -11.55
C MET A 46 -7.08 -24.56 -11.75
N ASN A 47 -6.59 -23.40 -12.16
CA ASN A 47 -5.20 -23.02 -12.10
C ASN A 47 -5.12 -21.76 -11.25
N PHE A 48 -5.33 -21.92 -9.93
CA PHE A 48 -4.87 -20.95 -8.93
C PHE A 48 -3.33 -20.99 -8.81
N LYS A 49 -2.62 -21.06 -9.94
CA LYS A 49 -1.24 -20.65 -9.98
C LYS A 49 -1.34 -19.14 -10.10
N ASN A 50 -1.34 -18.46 -8.96
CA ASN A 50 -1.16 -17.01 -8.94
C ASN A 50 0.10 -16.75 -9.77
N PHE A 51 -0.08 -16.24 -10.98
CA PHE A 51 0.99 -15.67 -11.77
C PHE A 51 1.34 -14.37 -11.07
N TYR A 52 2.04 -14.47 -9.95
CA TYR A 52 2.62 -13.29 -9.34
C TYR A 52 3.73 -12.84 -10.29
N THR A 53 3.50 -11.72 -10.98
CA THR A 53 4.57 -11.10 -11.75
C THR A 53 5.53 -10.50 -10.73
N LEU A 54 6.77 -11.00 -10.71
CA LEU A 54 7.83 -10.51 -9.81
C LEU A 54 7.99 -8.98 -9.86
N GLN A 55 7.55 -8.36 -10.95
CA GLN A 55 7.48 -6.91 -11.14
C GLN A 55 6.70 -6.18 -10.04
N PHE A 56 5.49 -6.63 -9.66
CA PHE A 56 4.74 -5.97 -8.59
C PHE A 56 5.42 -6.08 -7.22
N PHE A 57 6.18 -7.15 -7.00
CA PHE A 57 6.94 -7.34 -5.76
C PHE A 57 8.11 -6.39 -5.72
N ILE A 58 8.84 -6.25 -6.83
CA ILE A 58 10.01 -5.36 -6.91
C ILE A 58 9.58 -3.90 -6.75
N ILE A 59 8.44 -3.49 -7.31
CA ILE A 59 7.89 -2.14 -7.10
C ILE A 59 7.55 -1.90 -5.62
N GLY A 60 6.89 -2.86 -4.97
CA GLY A 60 6.57 -2.75 -3.54
C GLY A 60 7.81 -2.73 -2.65
N LEU A 61 8.84 -3.50 -3.02
CA LEU A 61 10.11 -3.55 -2.30
C LEU A 61 10.92 -2.25 -2.47
N SER A 62 10.93 -1.68 -3.68
CA SER A 62 11.53 -0.36 -3.96
C SER A 62 10.86 0.75 -3.15
N PHE A 63 9.53 0.76 -3.09
CA PHE A 63 8.78 1.71 -2.27
C PHE A 63 9.12 1.58 -0.77
N MET A 64 9.17 0.35 -0.23
CA MET A 64 9.58 0.14 1.17
C MET A 64 11.01 0.64 1.45
N LEU A 65 11.92 0.45 0.51
CA LEU A 65 13.32 0.82 0.66
C LEU A 65 13.48 2.35 0.67
N PHE A 66 12.79 3.06 -0.23
CA PHE A 66 12.80 4.52 -0.27
C PHE A 66 12.17 5.15 0.98
N ASP A 67 11.08 4.58 1.51
CA ASP A 67 10.49 5.01 2.79
C ASP A 67 11.47 4.84 3.97
N LEU A 68 12.26 3.75 3.97
CA LEU A 68 13.27 3.50 5.00
C LEU A 68 14.44 4.50 4.90
N GLU A 69 14.89 4.84 3.70
CA GLU A 69 15.95 5.83 3.48
C GLU A 69 15.55 7.23 3.97
N ILE A 70 14.31 7.65 3.73
CA ILE A 70 13.77 8.92 4.26
C ILE A 70 13.73 8.91 5.78
N LEU A 71 13.29 7.79 6.38
CA LEU A 71 13.23 7.64 7.83
C LEU A 71 14.63 7.74 8.47
N LEU A 72 15.64 7.14 7.84
CA LEU A 72 17.04 7.27 8.27
C LEU A 72 17.61 8.69 8.06
N PHE A 73 17.09 9.45 7.11
CA PHE A 73 17.51 10.84 6.87
C PHE A 73 16.93 11.82 7.90
N LEU A 74 15.72 11.55 8.42
CA LEU A 74 15.02 12.39 9.40
C LEU A 74 15.87 12.85 10.61
N PRO A 75 16.65 11.99 11.31
CA PRO A 75 17.50 12.43 12.42
C PRO A 75 18.55 13.49 12.03
N PHE A 76 19.01 13.54 10.77
CA PHE A 76 19.95 14.57 10.31
C PHE A 76 19.27 15.94 10.16
N ILE A 77 17.97 15.98 9.85
CA ILE A 77 17.19 17.22 9.76
C ILE A 77 16.94 17.77 11.18
N TYR A 78 16.62 16.89 12.12
CA TYR A 78 16.31 17.26 13.50
C TYR A 78 17.54 17.42 14.41
N SER A 79 18.74 17.01 13.96
CA SER A 79 19.96 17.28 14.71
C SER A 79 20.30 18.77 14.62
N GLU A 80 20.14 19.49 15.73
CA GLU A 80 20.54 20.90 15.87
C GLU A 80 22.02 21.08 15.46
N SER A 81 22.22 21.87 14.40
CA SER A 81 23.40 21.91 13.55
C SER A 81 24.46 22.87 14.07
N GLY A 82 25.25 22.42 15.05
CA GLY A 82 26.49 23.10 15.46
C GLY A 82 27.76 22.56 14.79
N ASN A 83 27.69 21.36 14.21
CA ASN A 83 28.88 20.61 13.82
C ASN A 83 28.97 20.46 12.29
N SER A 84 30.01 21.00 11.68
CA SER A 84 30.23 20.90 10.22
C SER A 84 30.32 19.44 9.74
N SER A 85 30.79 18.53 10.61
CA SER A 85 30.87 17.09 10.32
C SER A 85 29.51 16.45 10.03
N SER A 86 28.43 16.82 10.72
CA SER A 86 27.10 16.20 10.50
C SER A 86 26.52 16.57 9.12
N ILE A 87 26.79 17.79 8.64
CA ILE A 87 26.40 18.25 7.30
C ILE A 87 27.13 17.44 6.22
N TYR A 88 28.42 17.13 6.40
CA TYR A 88 29.16 16.29 5.45
C TYR A 88 28.58 14.87 5.39
N TRP A 89 28.22 14.27 6.52
CA TRP A 89 27.58 12.95 6.56
C TRP A 89 26.18 12.96 5.92
N ALA A 90 25.38 14.01 6.14
CA ALA A 90 24.07 14.15 5.51
C ALA A 90 24.18 14.29 3.98
N LEU A 91 25.15 15.07 3.48
CA LEU A 91 25.41 15.22 2.04
C LEU A 91 25.92 13.92 1.41
N PHE A 92 26.80 13.20 2.09
CA PHE A 92 27.27 11.89 1.63
C PHE A 92 26.13 10.88 1.54
N PHE A 93 25.24 10.85 2.53
CA PHE A 93 24.06 10.00 2.52
C PHE A 93 23.11 10.33 1.36
N LEU A 94 22.82 11.62 1.12
CA LEU A 94 22.02 12.06 -0.03
C LEU A 94 22.64 11.69 -1.38
N PHE A 95 23.97 11.80 -1.50
CA PHE A 95 24.68 11.37 -2.70
C PHE A 95 24.50 9.86 -2.92
N PHE A 96 24.62 9.06 -1.87
CA PHE A 96 24.44 7.61 -1.94
C PHE A 96 23.01 7.24 -2.37
N VAL A 97 21.98 7.83 -1.75
CA VAL A 97 20.58 7.61 -2.11
C VAL A 97 20.30 7.98 -3.58
N SER A 98 20.78 9.14 -4.03
CA SER A 98 20.59 9.54 -5.44
C SER A 98 21.31 8.60 -6.43
N TYR A 99 22.47 8.07 -6.06
CA TYR A 99 23.18 7.05 -6.85
C TYR A 99 22.40 5.73 -6.94
N LEU A 100 21.84 5.23 -5.83
CA LEU A 100 21.02 4.01 -5.84
C LEU A 100 19.78 4.16 -6.73
N LEU A 101 19.11 5.32 -6.66
CA LEU A 101 17.95 5.59 -7.49
C LEU A 101 18.30 5.61 -8.99
N VAL A 102 19.41 6.24 -9.36
CA VAL A 102 19.90 6.24 -10.75
C VAL A 102 20.26 4.82 -11.20
N TYR A 103 20.87 4.01 -10.33
CA TYR A 103 21.18 2.62 -10.62
C TYR A 103 19.91 1.81 -10.89
N GLU A 104 18.89 1.91 -10.03
CA GLU A 104 17.60 1.23 -10.23
C GLU A 104 16.94 1.63 -11.56
N LEU A 105 16.95 2.93 -11.88
CA LEU A 105 16.42 3.46 -13.14
C LEU A 105 17.18 2.91 -14.35
N SER A 106 18.52 2.84 -14.27
CA SER A 106 19.37 2.34 -15.36
C SER A 106 19.15 0.86 -15.67
N MET A 107 18.75 0.08 -14.66
CA MET A 107 18.46 -1.35 -14.81
C MET A 107 17.09 -1.62 -15.43
N ASN A 108 16.33 -0.56 -15.81
CA ASN A 108 15.06 -0.66 -16.50
C ASN A 108 14.04 -1.58 -15.80
N VAL A 109 14.18 -1.73 -14.47
CA VAL A 109 13.33 -2.58 -13.64
C VAL A 109 11.87 -2.16 -13.71
N MET A 110 11.63 -0.86 -13.97
CA MET A 110 10.30 -0.27 -14.15
C MET A 110 9.96 0.09 -15.61
N SER A 111 10.72 -0.33 -16.62
CA SER A 111 10.54 0.17 -18.00
C SER A 111 9.64 -0.69 -18.90
N HIS A 112 9.25 -1.89 -18.47
CA HIS A 112 8.28 -2.71 -19.20
C HIS A 112 6.88 -2.47 -18.64
N TRP A 113 6.29 -1.36 -19.08
CA TRP A 113 4.84 -1.12 -19.07
C TRP A 113 4.38 -1.02 -20.51
#